data_AF-A0A7Y2DSX5-F1
#
_entry.id   AF-A0A7Y2DSX5-F1
#
_cell.length_a   1.000
_cell.length_b   1.000
_cell.length_c   1.000
_cell.angle_alpha   90.00
_cell.angle_beta   90.00
_cell.angle_gamma   90.00
#
_symmetry.space_group_name_H-M   'P 1'
#
loop_
_entity.id
_entity.type
_entity.pdbx_description
1 polymer ?
#
loop_
_entity_poly.entity_id
_entity_poly.type
_entity_poly.pdbx_seq_one_letter_code
_entity_poly.pdbx_strand_id
1 'polypeptide(L)'
;MVTSDMLYVGCYTGESPAGIHVFDVTDGAFTKVGEVIGIENPSFLAAHPNGATVYAVSETSNGRGDGGSLFALAVDPDDGSLTPTQKVASRGDAPCHLSVTADGAHLYVANYGSGSVASFALGPDGSIGPLA
;
A
#
# COMPACT_ATOMS: atom_id res chain seq x y z
N MET A 1 -24.89 8.36 16.08
CA MET A 1 -24.15 7.12 15.85
C MET A 1 -22.69 7.49 15.91
N VAL A 2 -21.90 6.77 16.69
CA VAL A 2 -20.45 6.90 16.65
C VAL A 2 -19.99 6.22 15.37
N THR A 3 -19.39 6.96 14.45
CA THR A 3 -18.75 6.41 13.26
C THR A 3 -17.34 5.96 13.67
N SER A 4 -17.01 4.69 13.42
CA SER A 4 -15.64 4.18 13.55
C SER A 4 -15.09 4.05 12.13
N ASP A 5 -13.95 4.69 11.88
CA ASP A 5 -13.23 4.66 10.62
C ASP A 5 -11.84 4.05 10.85
N MET A 6 -11.33 3.29 9.88
CA MET A 6 -9.97 2.77 9.94
C MET A 6 -8.98 3.76 9.31
N LEU A 7 -7.88 4.01 10.00
CA LEU A 7 -6.74 4.77 9.50
C LEU A 7 -5.51 3.87 9.36
N TYR A 8 -4.96 3.84 8.15
CA TYR A 8 -3.70 3.15 7.84
C TYR A 8 -2.57 4.16 7.69
N VAL A 9 -1.48 3.96 8.43
CA VAL A 9 -0.33 4.87 8.44
C VAL A 9 0.92 4.12 8.01
N GLY A 10 1.46 4.51 6.85
CA GLY A 10 2.76 4.06 6.37
C GLY A 10 3.92 4.78 7.06
N CYS A 11 5.11 4.20 7.02
CA CYS A 11 6.32 4.80 7.59
C CYS A 11 7.60 4.38 6.85
N TYR A 12 8.70 5.08 7.10
CA TYR A 12 10.03 4.55 6.85
C TYR A 12 10.42 3.64 8.02
N THR A 13 10.85 2.42 7.72
CA THR A 13 11.08 1.39 8.73
C THR A 13 12.43 1.58 9.42
N GLY A 14 13.47 2.06 8.72
CA GLY A 14 14.82 2.15 9.30
C GLY A 14 15.27 0.78 9.86
N GLU A 15 15.63 0.73 11.15
CA GLU A 15 15.92 -0.54 11.86
C GLU A 15 14.67 -1.21 12.46
N SER A 16 13.50 -0.57 12.40
CA SER A 16 12.25 -1.10 12.95
C SER A 16 11.64 -2.15 12.01
N PRO A 17 11.07 -3.25 12.56
CA PRO A 17 10.30 -4.20 11.76
C PRO A 17 8.88 -3.71 11.42
N ALA A 18 8.41 -2.64 12.06
CA ALA A 18 7.06 -2.12 11.88
C ALA A 18 6.92 -1.37 10.54
N GLY A 19 5.99 -1.82 9.70
CA GLY A 19 5.71 -1.23 8.39
C GLY A 19 4.49 -0.32 8.41
N ILE A 20 3.29 -0.92 8.41
CA ILE A 20 2.03 -0.16 8.35
C ILE A 20 1.35 -0.24 9.72
N HIS A 21 0.95 0.88 10.29
CA HIS A 21 0.18 0.92 11.54
C HIS A 21 -1.31 1.07 11.23
N VAL A 22 -2.15 0.35 11.99
CA VAL A 22 -3.61 0.37 11.87
C VAL A 22 -4.21 1.02 13.12
N PHE A 23 -5.06 2.02 12.91
CA PHE A 23 -5.77 2.73 13.98
C PHE A 23 -7.28 2.69 13.75
N ASP A 24 -8.01 2.44 14.83
CA ASP A 24 -9.43 2.79 14.93
C ASP A 24 -9.54 4.28 15.26
N VAL A 25 -10.31 5.01 14.47
CA VAL A 25 -10.66 6.41 14.69
C VAL A 25 -12.11 6.49 15.14
N THR A 26 -12.27 6.80 16.43
CA THR A 26 -13.59 6.91 17.07
C THR A 26 -13.70 8.28 17.73
N ASP A 27 -14.68 9.09 17.30
CA ASP A 27 -14.91 10.47 17.79
C ASP A 27 -13.64 11.36 17.80
N GLY A 28 -12.77 11.17 16.80
CA GLY A 28 -11.51 11.91 16.65
C GLY A 28 -10.36 11.41 17.53
N ALA A 29 -10.57 10.37 18.33
CA ALA A 29 -9.51 9.67 19.06
C ALA A 29 -8.93 8.53 18.22
N PHE A 30 -7.60 8.41 18.20
CA PHE A 30 -6.87 7.37 17.49
C PHE A 30 -6.41 6.28 18.45
N THR A 31 -6.87 5.05 18.23
CA THR A 31 -6.44 3.87 19.00
C THR A 31 -5.70 2.91 18.08
N LYS A 32 -4.41 2.64 18.34
CA LYS A 32 -3.68 1.64 17.55
C LYS A 32 -4.26 0.26 17.82
N VAL A 33 -4.77 -0.39 16.78
CA VAL A 33 -5.42 -1.72 16.86
C VAL A 33 -4.59 -2.81 16.17
N GLY A 34 -3.61 -2.44 15.35
CA GLY A 34 -2.76 -3.41 14.69
C GLY A 34 -1.54 -2.82 13.99
N GLU A 35 -0.75 -3.69 13.40
CA GLU A 35 0.34 -3.34 12.50
C GLU A 35 0.67 -4.48 11.53
N VAL A 36 1.16 -4.11 10.35
CA VAL A 36 1.75 -5.01 9.35
C VAL A 36 3.26 -4.88 9.44
N ILE A 37 3.92 -6.01 9.65
CA ILE A 37 5.38 -6.12 9.70
C ILE A 37 5.93 -6.72 8.40
N GLY A 38 7.21 -6.49 8.12
CA GLY A 38 7.92 -7.14 7.01
C GLY A 38 7.71 -6.51 5.62
N ILE A 39 7.05 -5.37 5.55
CA ILE A 39 7.10 -4.47 4.39
C ILE A 39 8.11 -3.37 4.70
N GLU A 40 9.18 -3.30 3.91
CA GLU A 40 10.23 -2.29 4.08
C GLU A 40 9.78 -0.95 3.48
N ASN A 41 9.93 0.12 4.25
CA ASN A 41 9.56 1.49 3.87
C ASN A 41 8.21 1.62 3.12
N PRO A 42 7.07 1.22 3.72
CA PRO A 42 5.76 1.49 3.16
C PRO A 42 5.40 2.97 3.30
N SER A 43 6.11 3.83 2.59
CA SER A 43 6.04 5.30 2.72
C SER A 43 4.77 5.91 2.14
N PHE A 44 4.05 5.18 1.28
CA PHE A 44 2.82 5.64 0.64
C PHE A 44 1.81 4.51 0.47
N LEU A 45 0.54 4.83 0.70
CA LEU A 45 -0.60 3.92 0.63
C LEU A 45 -1.71 4.50 -0.26
N ALA A 46 -2.51 3.62 -0.89
CA ALA A 46 -3.79 4.01 -1.48
C ALA A 46 -4.79 2.85 -1.35
N ALA A 47 -6.05 3.20 -1.08
CA ALA A 47 -7.13 2.23 -1.04
C ALA A 47 -7.69 1.99 -2.44
N HIS A 48 -8.06 0.74 -2.72
CA HIS A 48 -8.90 0.42 -3.86
C HIS A 48 -10.34 0.91 -3.60
N PRO A 49 -11.07 1.41 -4.62
CA PRO A 49 -12.44 1.92 -4.44
C PRO A 49 -13.47 0.91 -3.90
N ASN A 50 -13.20 -0.40 -4.00
CA ASN A 50 -14.07 -1.45 -3.43
C ASN A 50 -13.93 -1.59 -1.89
N GLY A 51 -12.96 -0.92 -1.26
CA GLY A 51 -12.70 -0.99 0.19
C GLY A 51 -12.06 -2.28 0.69
N ALA A 52 -11.87 -3.29 -0.16
CA ALA A 52 -11.34 -4.60 0.22
C ALA A 52 -9.82 -4.73 0.09
N THR A 53 -9.15 -3.73 -0.48
CA THR A 53 -7.70 -3.77 -0.74
C THR A 53 -7.04 -2.42 -0.49
N VAL A 54 -5.89 -2.45 0.17
CA VAL A 54 -4.95 -1.34 0.29
C VAL A 54 -3.68 -1.70 -0.46
N TYR A 55 -3.16 -0.76 -1.23
CA TYR A 55 -1.86 -0.87 -1.88
C TYR A 55 -0.81 -0.11 -1.10
N ALA A 56 0.40 -0.66 -1.02
CA ALA A 56 1.55 -0.01 -0.43
C ALA A 56 2.73 -0.04 -1.39
N VAL A 57 3.49 1.05 -1.44
CA VAL A 57 4.86 0.98 -1.96
C VAL A 57 5.74 0.25 -0.97
N SER A 58 6.87 -0.27 -1.44
CA SER A 58 8.04 -0.57 -0.63
C SER A 58 9.17 0.22 -1.24
N GLU A 59 9.50 1.35 -0.60
CA GLU A 59 10.41 2.36 -1.11
C GLU A 59 11.86 1.92 -0.91
N THR A 60 12.26 0.94 -1.73
CA THR A 60 13.59 0.35 -1.75
C THR A 60 14.24 0.57 -3.11
N SER A 61 15.57 0.50 -3.15
CA SER A 61 16.35 0.64 -4.38
C SER A 61 17.51 -0.34 -4.36
N ASN A 62 17.82 -0.93 -5.51
CA ASN A 62 19.04 -1.73 -5.71
C ASN A 62 20.05 -1.05 -6.66
N GLY A 63 19.73 0.17 -7.11
CA GLY A 63 20.54 0.96 -8.04
C GLY A 63 20.53 0.46 -9.49
N ARG A 64 19.63 -0.46 -9.85
CA ARG A 64 19.52 -1.07 -11.19
C ARG A 64 18.20 -0.73 -11.90
N GLY A 65 17.33 0.04 -11.26
CA GLY A 65 16.05 0.45 -11.82
C GLY A 65 14.91 -0.56 -11.63
N ASP A 66 15.05 -1.52 -10.72
CA ASP A 66 14.03 -2.55 -10.47
C ASP A 66 13.96 -3.04 -9.00
N GLY A 67 14.57 -2.29 -8.07
CA GLY A 67 14.67 -2.66 -6.66
C GLY A 67 13.46 -2.29 -5.80
N GLY A 68 12.51 -1.51 -6.31
CA GLY A 68 11.29 -1.15 -5.60
C GLY A 68 10.19 -2.21 -5.75
N SER A 69 9.32 -2.35 -4.75
CA SER A 69 8.17 -3.27 -4.81
C SER A 69 6.84 -2.58 -4.52
N LEU A 70 5.75 -3.23 -4.91
CA LEU A 70 4.37 -2.90 -4.54
C LEU A 70 3.76 -4.07 -3.78
N PHE A 71 2.92 -3.78 -2.80
CA PHE A 71 2.14 -4.76 -2.08
C PHE A 71 0.65 -4.51 -2.27
N ALA A 72 -0.11 -5.58 -2.44
CA ALA A 72 -1.55 -5.57 -2.21
C ALA A 72 -1.82 -6.20 -0.84
N LEU A 73 -2.67 -5.55 -0.04
CA LEU A 73 -3.07 -5.99 1.28
C LEU A 73 -4.59 -6.12 1.31
N ALA A 74 -5.10 -7.29 1.65
CA ALA A 74 -6.53 -7.49 1.89
C ALA A 74 -6.94 -6.82 3.20
N VAL A 75 -8.08 -6.14 3.18
CA VAL A 75 -8.72 -5.56 4.36
C VAL A 75 -9.70 -6.58 4.92
N ASP A 76 -9.56 -6.93 6.20
CA ASP A 76 -10.57 -7.71 6.90
C ASP A 76 -11.81 -6.84 7.15
N PRO A 77 -13.00 -7.25 6.72
CA PRO A 77 -14.22 -6.43 6.86
C PRO A 77 -14.73 -6.32 8.29
N ASP A 78 -14.33 -7.21 9.20
CA ASP A 78 -14.81 -7.25 10.58
C ASP A 78 -13.99 -6.32 11.49
N ASP A 79 -12.66 -6.28 11.32
CA ASP A 79 -11.76 -5.53 12.20
C ASP A 79 -10.82 -4.55 11.49
N GLY A 80 -10.86 -4.47 10.16
CA GLY A 80 -10.03 -3.57 9.37
C GLY A 80 -8.56 -3.95 9.30
N SER A 81 -8.17 -5.11 9.83
CA SER A 81 -6.79 -5.58 9.78
C SER A 81 -6.32 -5.81 8.34
N LEU A 82 -5.01 -5.68 8.13
CA LEU A 82 -4.40 -5.77 6.80
C LEU A 82 -3.58 -7.05 6.69
N THR A 83 -3.85 -7.84 5.67
CA THR A 83 -3.07 -9.04 5.34
C THR A 83 -2.40 -8.88 3.97
N PRO A 84 -1.06 -8.87 3.88
CA PRO A 84 -0.37 -8.87 2.59
C PRO A 84 -0.76 -10.10 1.76
N THR A 85 -1.33 -9.88 0.57
CA THR A 85 -1.76 -10.95 -0.35
C THR A 85 -0.84 -11.08 -1.54
N GLN A 86 -0.14 -10.00 -1.91
CA GLN A 86 0.72 -9.98 -3.08
C GLN A 86 1.92 -9.05 -2.90
N LYS A 87 3.05 -9.43 -3.50
CA LYS A 87 4.23 -8.58 -3.71
C LYS A 87 4.62 -8.63 -5.18
N VAL A 88 4.75 -7.48 -5.83
CA VAL A 88 5.22 -7.37 -7.23
C VAL A 88 6.31 -6.31 -7.35
N ALA A 89 7.12 -6.41 -8.39
CA ALA A 89 8.09 -5.36 -8.71
C ALA A 89 7.36 -4.09 -9.14
N SER A 90 7.79 -2.93 -8.60
CA SER A 90 7.29 -1.60 -9.00
C SER A 90 7.70 -1.19 -10.41
N ARG A 91 8.61 -1.95 -11.02
CA ARG A 91 9.26 -1.66 -12.31
C ARG A 91 10.01 -0.32 -12.30
N GLY A 92 10.58 0.01 -11.14
CA GLY A 92 11.49 1.12 -10.93
C GLY A 92 12.22 0.98 -9.58
N ASP A 93 12.96 2.02 -9.23
CA ASP A 93 13.62 2.16 -7.93
C ASP A 93 12.95 3.25 -7.09
N ALA A 94 12.92 3.04 -5.77
CA ALA A 94 12.35 3.94 -4.77
C ALA A 94 10.95 4.47 -5.17
N PRO A 95 9.93 3.59 -5.28
CA PRO A 95 8.54 4.00 -5.48
C PRO A 95 8.10 4.87 -4.30
N CYS A 96 7.70 6.11 -4.59
CA CYS A 96 7.39 7.11 -3.56
C CYS A 96 5.91 7.50 -3.52
N HIS A 97 5.12 7.06 -4.50
CA HIS A 97 3.70 7.36 -4.58
C HIS A 97 2.99 6.33 -5.43
N LEU A 98 1.72 6.06 -5.10
CA LEU A 98 0.83 5.28 -5.94
C LEU A 98 -0.60 5.86 -5.94
N SER A 99 -1.35 5.60 -7.01
CA SER A 99 -2.76 6.03 -7.11
C SER A 99 -3.59 5.01 -7.89
N VAL A 100 -4.84 4.84 -7.47
CA VAL A 100 -5.80 3.94 -8.10
C VAL A 100 -6.81 4.78 -8.89
N THR A 101 -7.17 4.33 -10.09
CA THR A 101 -8.23 4.97 -10.86
C THR A 101 -9.59 4.81 -10.18
N ALA A 102 -10.50 5.75 -10.40
CA ALA A 102 -11.82 5.74 -9.75
C ALA A 102 -12.68 4.50 -10.11
N ASP A 103 -12.43 3.90 -11.28
CA ASP A 103 -13.06 2.65 -11.72
C ASP A 103 -12.41 1.39 -11.09
N GLY A 104 -11.32 1.55 -10.35
CA GLY A 104 -10.57 0.44 -9.75
C GLY A 104 -9.80 -0.42 -10.74
N ALA A 105 -9.66 -0.01 -12.00
CA ALA A 105 -9.07 -0.86 -13.03
C ALA A 105 -7.55 -0.72 -13.17
N HIS A 106 -6.95 0.37 -12.68
CA HIS A 106 -5.52 0.65 -12.85
C HIS A 106 -4.87 1.21 -11.59
N LEU A 107 -3.62 0.79 -11.36
CA LEU A 107 -2.71 1.33 -10.36
C LEU A 107 -1.52 2.01 -11.06
N TYR A 108 -1.29 3.27 -10.75
CA TYR A 108 -0.10 4.01 -11.19
C TYR A 108 0.89 4.11 -10.05
N VAL A 109 2.18 3.94 -10.34
CA VAL A 109 3.29 4.16 -9.40
C VAL A 109 4.28 5.17 -9.95
N ALA A 110 4.71 6.09 -9.10
CA ALA A 110 5.85 6.97 -9.36
C ALA A 110 7.10 6.40 -8.68
N ASN A 111 8.14 6.12 -9.48
CA ASN A 111 9.42 5.59 -9.04
C ASN A 111 10.45 6.73 -9.03
N TYR A 112 10.71 7.29 -7.85
CA TYR A 112 11.58 8.46 -7.71
C TYR A 112 13.04 8.13 -8.05
N GLY A 113 13.54 7.00 -7.56
CA GLY A 113 14.94 6.61 -7.71
C GLY A 113 15.34 6.36 -9.16
N SER A 114 14.42 5.81 -9.96
CA SER A 114 14.64 5.58 -11.40
C SER A 114 14.11 6.69 -12.31
N GLY A 115 13.37 7.67 -11.78
CA GLY A 115 12.73 8.72 -12.57
C GLY A 115 11.71 8.19 -13.58
N SER A 116 10.91 7.19 -13.18
CA SER A 116 9.95 6.51 -14.06
C SER A 116 8.56 6.42 -13.45
N VAL A 117 7.56 6.12 -14.30
CA VAL A 117 6.19 5.78 -13.90
C VAL A 117 5.84 4.42 -14.49
N ALA A 118 5.11 3.61 -13.75
CA ALA A 118 4.56 2.35 -14.26
C ALA A 118 3.05 2.26 -13.99
N SER A 119 2.34 1.55 -14.87
CA SER A 119 0.90 1.28 -14.83
C SER A 119 0.66 -0.22 -14.72
N PHE A 120 -0.22 -0.62 -13.80
CA PHE A 120 -0.62 -2.01 -13.64
C PHE A 120 -2.13 -2.10 -13.80
N ALA A 121 -2.60 -3.11 -14.55
CA ALA A 121 -4.01 -3.48 -14.53
C ALA A 121 -4.35 -4.06 -13.16
N LEU A 122 -5.55 -3.80 -12.65
CA LEU A 122 -6.05 -4.37 -11.41
C LEU A 122 -7.14 -5.40 -11.70
N GLY A 123 -7.11 -6.50 -10.97
CA GLY A 123 -8.18 -7.50 -10.96
C GLY A 123 -9.42 -6.96 -10.24
N PRO A 124 -10.63 -7.48 -10.53
CA PRO A 124 -11.85 -7.11 -9.80
C PRO A 124 -11.78 -7.37 -8.28
N ASP A 125 -10.91 -8.27 -7.86
CA ASP A 125 -10.61 -8.60 -6.46
C ASP A 125 -9.54 -7.70 -5.83
N GLY A 126 -9.04 -6.70 -6.58
CA GLY A 126 -7.97 -5.81 -6.13
C GLY A 126 -6.56 -6.36 -6.35
N SER A 127 -6.38 -7.55 -6.96
CA SER A 127 -5.05 -8.09 -7.26
C SER A 127 -4.28 -7.20 -8.26
N ILE A 128 -2.96 -7.11 -8.12
CA ILE A 128 -2.12 -6.35 -9.06
C ILE A 128 -1.78 -7.26 -10.25
N GLY A 129 -2.33 -6.92 -11.41
CA GLY A 129 -2.14 -7.63 -12.66
C GLY A 129 -0.84 -7.28 -13.39
N PRO A 130 -0.74 -7.64 -14.68
CA PRO A 130 0.42 -7.31 -15.49
C PRO A 130 0.56 -5.80 -15.70
N LEU A 131 1.76 -5.40 -16.17
CA LEU A 131 2.00 -4.05 -16.67
C LEU A 131 1.00 -3.75 -17.80
N ALA A 132 0.31 -2.62 -17.73
CA ALA A 132 -0.71 -2.17 -18.67
C ALA A 132 -0.15 -1.15 -19.65
#